data_AF-A0AAU3Q6K0-F1
#
_entry.id   AF-A0AAU3Q6K0-F1
#
_cell.length_a   1.000
_cell.length_b   1.000
_cell.length_c   1.000
_cell.angle_alpha   90.00
_cell.angle_beta   90.00
_cell.angle_gamma   90.00
#
_symmetry.space_group_name_H-M   'P 1'
#
loop_
_entity.id
_entity.type
_entity.pdbx_description
1 polymer ?
#
loop_
_entity_poly.entity_id
_entity_poly.type
_entity_poly.pdbx_seq_one_letter_code
_entity_poly.pdbx_strand_id
1 'polypeptide(L)'
;MSGEFEPLRQFLAGEPEVASWQESWLDLIRELTGTGKVVQRVRVVTEPHTDYTRWALSVSPRNIGAGEEIRWLPRHSIDVRQLTSDDYWLFDDHLAAFSVFTPSGEGAGFAVTTDPVIAAHFRAVRDRVWPAAVPHDEYTRALHR
;
A
#
# COMPACT_ATOMS: atom_id res chain seq x y z
N MET A 1 13.72 -14.66 14.87
CA MET A 1 12.45 -14.36 14.19
C MET A 1 12.71 -13.25 13.21
N SER A 2 12.91 -13.58 11.94
CA SER A 2 13.12 -12.63 10.84
C SER A 2 11.73 -12.15 10.37
N GLY A 3 11.10 -11.31 11.19
CA GLY A 3 9.75 -10.79 10.92
C GLY A 3 9.80 -9.63 9.93
N GLU A 4 9.04 -9.73 8.83
CA GLU A 4 8.59 -8.68 7.90
C GLU A 4 9.63 -7.80 7.17
N PHE A 5 10.79 -7.55 7.77
CA PHE A 5 11.86 -6.67 7.25
C PHE A 5 12.99 -7.42 6.56
N GLU A 6 12.93 -8.74 6.43
CA GLU A 6 14.01 -9.49 5.76
C GLU A 6 14.15 -9.14 4.27
N PRO A 7 13.06 -9.00 3.48
CA PRO A 7 13.17 -8.51 2.11
C PRO A 7 13.71 -7.08 2.03
N LEU A 8 13.32 -6.21 2.97
CA LEU A 8 13.85 -4.85 3.07
C LEU A 8 15.35 -4.87 3.41
N ARG A 9 15.78 -5.73 4.34
CA ARG A 9 17.20 -5.90 4.69
C ARG A 9 18.01 -6.33 3.47
N GLN A 10 17.54 -7.34 2.74
CA GLN A 10 18.18 -7.83 1.51
C GLN A 10 18.31 -6.72 0.47
N PHE A 11 17.23 -5.96 0.25
CA PHE A 11 17.24 -4.80 -0.64
C PHE A 11 18.28 -3.75 -0.22
N LEU A 12 18.35 -3.41 1.07
CA LEU A 12 19.33 -2.45 1.59
C LEU A 12 20.77 -2.95 1.52
N ALA A 13 20.96 -4.27 1.59
CA ALA A 13 22.26 -4.92 1.43
C ALA A 13 22.67 -5.12 -0.04
N GLY A 14 21.78 -4.81 -1.01
CA GLY A 14 22.00 -5.11 -2.43
C GLY A 14 22.03 -6.61 -2.75
N GLU A 15 21.48 -7.43 -1.85
CA GLU A 15 21.36 -8.87 -2.04
C GLU A 15 20.25 -9.18 -3.06
N PRO A 16 20.39 -10.27 -3.85
CA PRO A 16 19.34 -10.67 -4.77
C PRO A 16 18.04 -10.98 -4.02
N GLU A 17 16.94 -10.38 -4.47
CA GLU A 17 15.63 -10.54 -3.84
C GLU A 17 15.16 -12.00 -3.94
N VAL A 18 14.78 -12.59 -2.81
CA VAL A 18 14.16 -13.92 -2.79
C VAL A 18 12.69 -13.79 -3.17
N ALA A 19 12.36 -13.89 -4.45
CA ALA A 19 11.01 -13.60 -4.97
C ALA A 19 9.83 -14.30 -4.23
N SER A 20 10.07 -15.46 -3.59
CA SER A 20 9.03 -16.29 -2.97
C SER A 20 8.26 -15.64 -1.82
N TRP A 21 8.83 -14.63 -1.14
CA TRP A 21 8.14 -13.98 -0.02
C TRP A 21 6.84 -13.27 -0.44
N GLN A 22 6.76 -12.84 -1.71
CA GLN A 22 5.62 -12.09 -2.23
C GLN A 22 4.64 -12.96 -3.03
N GLU A 23 5.01 -14.18 -3.42
CA GLU A 23 4.23 -14.96 -4.40
C GLU A 23 2.82 -15.28 -3.93
N SER A 24 2.61 -15.63 -2.65
CA SER A 24 1.26 -15.87 -2.12
C SER A 24 0.35 -14.65 -2.23
N TRP A 25 0.90 -13.46 -2.03
CA TRP A 25 0.16 -12.21 -2.22
C TRP A 25 -0.13 -11.96 -3.70
N LEU A 26 0.87 -12.14 -4.57
CA LEU A 26 0.70 -11.94 -6.01
C LEU A 26 -0.31 -12.92 -6.61
N ASP A 27 -0.33 -14.18 -6.17
CA ASP A 27 -1.31 -15.18 -6.58
C ASP A 27 -2.73 -14.77 -6.17
N LEU A 28 -2.91 -14.29 -4.94
CA LEU A 28 -4.19 -13.76 -4.49
C LEU A 28 -4.65 -12.58 -5.35
N ILE A 29 -3.76 -11.63 -5.66
CA ILE A 29 -4.10 -10.50 -6.53
C ILE A 29 -4.49 -10.97 -7.93
N ARG A 30 -3.75 -11.92 -8.53
CA ARG A 30 -4.08 -12.48 -9.85
C ARG A 30 -5.44 -13.16 -9.84
N GLU A 31 -5.75 -13.93 -8.79
CA GLU A 31 -7.05 -14.58 -8.62
C GLU A 31 -8.18 -13.55 -8.54
N LEU A 32 -8.06 -12.57 -7.63
CA LEU A 32 -9.10 -11.56 -7.43
C LEU A 32 -9.35 -10.75 -8.70
N THR A 33 -8.29 -10.25 -9.34
CA THR A 33 -8.40 -9.43 -10.55
C THR A 33 -8.87 -10.27 -11.75
N GLY A 34 -8.49 -11.55 -11.82
CA GLY A 34 -9.00 -12.51 -12.80
C GLY A 34 -10.51 -12.76 -12.71
N THR A 35 -11.12 -12.54 -11.54
CA THR A 35 -12.59 -12.60 -11.35
C THR A 35 -13.30 -11.27 -11.64
N GLY A 36 -12.58 -10.26 -12.13
CA GLY A 36 -13.12 -8.93 -12.44
C GLY A 36 -13.18 -7.96 -11.24
N LYS A 37 -12.54 -8.31 -10.11
CA LYS A 37 -12.41 -7.39 -8.97
C LYS A 37 -11.32 -6.35 -9.24
N VAL A 38 -11.51 -5.16 -8.71
CA VAL A 38 -10.53 -4.08 -8.77
C VAL A 38 -9.77 -4.02 -7.46
N VAL A 39 -8.43 -4.06 -7.52
CA VAL A 39 -7.57 -3.88 -6.35
C VAL A 39 -6.74 -2.61 -6.54
N GLN A 40 -7.00 -1.61 -5.71
CA GLN A 40 -6.41 -0.27 -5.79
C GLN A 40 -5.63 0.04 -4.52
N ARG A 41 -4.47 0.68 -4.69
CA ARG A 41 -3.60 1.09 -3.59
C ARG A 41 -3.04 2.48 -3.82
N VAL A 42 -3.23 3.36 -2.84
CA VAL A 42 -2.48 4.62 -2.76
C VAL A 42 -1.46 4.53 -1.66
N ARG A 43 -0.22 4.92 -1.94
CA ARG A 43 0.84 5.08 -0.95
C ARG A 43 1.09 6.56 -0.72
N VAL A 44 0.75 7.04 0.48
CA VAL A 44 1.04 8.42 0.89
C VAL A 44 2.44 8.49 1.47
N VAL A 45 3.36 9.16 0.76
CA VAL A 45 4.80 9.10 1.04
C VAL A 45 5.37 10.45 1.42
N THR A 46 6.32 10.46 2.34
CA THR A 46 7.13 11.65 2.63
C THR A 46 8.33 11.67 1.68
N GLU A 47 8.67 12.86 1.19
CA GLU A 47 9.86 13.11 0.38
C GLU A 47 10.84 13.99 1.17
N PRO A 48 12.16 13.69 1.16
CA PRO A 48 12.81 12.58 0.46
C PRO A 48 12.40 11.20 1.00
N HIS A 49 12.43 10.19 0.13
CA HIS A 49 11.93 8.85 0.43
C HIS A 49 12.73 8.15 1.51
N THR A 50 12.00 7.47 2.40
CA THR A 50 12.60 6.53 3.33
C THR A 50 13.07 5.27 2.60
N ASP A 51 13.93 4.51 3.25
CA ASP A 51 14.38 3.19 2.79
C ASP A 51 13.22 2.26 2.43
N TYR A 52 12.20 2.25 3.28
CA TYR A 52 10.97 1.49 3.03
C TYR A 52 10.26 1.98 1.76
N THR A 53 10.15 3.30 1.54
CA THR A 53 9.53 3.83 0.32
C THR A 53 10.33 3.46 -0.93
N ARG A 54 11.67 3.49 -0.87
CA ARG A 54 12.53 3.07 -1.99
C ARG A 54 12.35 1.58 -2.32
N TRP A 55 12.29 0.73 -1.31
CA TRP A 55 11.97 -0.68 -1.48
C TRP A 55 10.54 -0.91 -2.00
N ALA A 56 9.56 -0.18 -1.46
CA ALA A 56 8.18 -0.26 -1.89
C ALA A 56 8.06 0.13 -3.38
N LEU A 57 8.79 1.14 -3.84
CA LEU A 57 8.89 1.50 -5.26
C LEU A 57 9.47 0.35 -6.09
N SER A 58 10.53 -0.32 -5.63
CA SER A 58 11.18 -1.40 -6.38
C SER A 58 10.31 -2.65 -6.54
N VAL A 59 9.45 -2.97 -5.57
CA VAL A 59 8.59 -4.17 -5.63
C VAL A 59 7.23 -3.91 -6.33
N SER A 60 6.82 -2.64 -6.48
CA SER A 60 5.52 -2.28 -7.07
C SER A 60 5.29 -2.81 -8.48
N PRO A 61 6.29 -2.88 -9.38
CA PRO A 61 6.09 -3.48 -10.71
C PRO A 61 5.53 -4.90 -10.67
N ARG A 62 5.90 -5.71 -9.65
CA ARG A 62 5.37 -7.07 -9.49
C ARG A 62 3.89 -7.06 -9.09
N ASN A 63 3.50 -6.19 -8.15
CA ASN A 63 2.10 -6.00 -7.78
C ASN A 63 1.25 -5.54 -8.98
N ILE A 64 1.76 -4.58 -9.76
CA ILE A 64 1.08 -4.07 -10.95
C ILE A 64 0.95 -5.18 -11.99
N GLY A 65 2.01 -5.96 -12.21
CA GLY A 65 1.98 -7.13 -13.10
C GLY A 65 1.01 -8.23 -12.66
N ALA A 66 0.69 -8.32 -11.37
CA ALA A 66 -0.35 -9.21 -10.84
C ALA A 66 -1.78 -8.66 -11.00
N GLY A 67 -1.93 -7.35 -11.27
CA GLY A 67 -3.20 -6.69 -11.52
C GLY A 67 -3.59 -5.60 -10.52
N GLU A 68 -2.73 -5.24 -9.55
CA GLU A 68 -2.99 -4.07 -8.69
C GLU A 68 -2.84 -2.75 -9.46
N GLU A 69 -3.72 -1.79 -9.18
CA GLU A 69 -3.53 -0.40 -9.56
C GLU A 69 -2.84 0.35 -8.41
N ILE A 70 -1.58 0.76 -8.61
CA ILE A 70 -0.80 1.47 -7.59
C ILE A 70 -0.60 2.93 -7.98
N ARG A 71 -0.93 3.83 -7.05
CA ARG A 71 -0.66 5.27 -7.12
C ARG A 71 0.13 5.77 -5.91
N TRP A 72 0.81 6.90 -6.09
CA TRP A 72 1.69 7.52 -5.11
C TRP A 72 1.24 8.96 -4.85
N LEU A 73 1.14 9.34 -3.58
CA LEU A 73 0.74 10.67 -3.18
C LEU A 73 1.82 11.28 -2.28
N PRO A 74 2.61 12.24 -2.76
CA PRO A 74 3.52 12.99 -1.90
C PRO A 74 2.71 13.67 -0.79
N ARG A 75 3.09 13.46 0.47
CA ARG A 75 2.34 13.96 1.63
C ARG A 75 2.21 15.48 1.63
N HIS A 76 3.15 16.19 0.99
CA HIS A 76 3.13 17.65 0.88
C HIS A 76 2.16 18.18 -0.20
N SER A 77 1.60 17.32 -1.06
CA SER A 77 0.67 17.72 -2.13
C SER A 77 -0.81 17.62 -1.72
N ILE A 78 -1.10 17.20 -0.49
CA ILE A 78 -2.45 17.12 0.08
C ILE A 78 -2.49 17.73 1.48
N ASP A 79 -3.62 18.35 1.86
CA ASP A 79 -3.81 18.77 3.25
C ASP A 79 -3.93 17.51 4.13
N VAL A 80 -3.04 17.39 5.12
CA VAL A 80 -2.98 16.25 6.03
C VAL A 80 -4.30 15.97 6.75
N ARG A 81 -5.15 16.99 6.95
CA ARG A 81 -6.49 16.84 7.56
C ARG A 81 -7.47 16.07 6.67
N GLN A 82 -7.14 15.87 5.39
CA GLN A 82 -7.93 15.06 4.47
C GLN A 82 -7.58 13.57 4.54
N LEU A 83 -6.49 13.21 5.21
CA LEU A 83 -6.03 11.83 5.40
C LEU A 83 -6.58 11.23 6.70
N THR A 84 -6.49 9.91 6.80
CA THR A 84 -6.66 9.18 8.06
C THR A 84 -5.37 9.22 8.88
N SER A 85 -5.49 9.00 10.19
CA SER A 85 -4.33 8.76 11.07
C SER A 85 -3.63 7.45 10.76
N ASP A 86 -4.44 6.43 10.44
CA ASP A 86 -4.01 5.06 10.25
C ASP A 86 -4.21 4.61 8.80
N ASP A 87 -3.36 3.70 8.35
CA ASP A 87 -3.57 3.00 7.08
C ASP A 87 -4.73 2.01 7.21
N TYR A 88 -5.49 1.85 6.13
CA TYR A 88 -6.65 0.96 6.10
C TYR A 88 -6.82 0.26 4.76
N TRP A 89 -7.52 -0.86 4.80
CA TRP A 89 -8.13 -1.49 3.65
C TRP A 89 -9.62 -1.26 3.68
N LEU A 90 -10.22 -1.09 2.50
CA LEU A 90 -11.65 -0.97 2.32
C LEU A 90 -12.08 -1.97 1.24
N PHE A 91 -13.03 -2.84 1.57
CA PHE A 91 -13.57 -3.85 0.68
C PHE A 91 -15.05 -3.57 0.43
N ASP A 92 -15.42 -3.58 -0.86
CA ASP A 92 -16.80 -3.44 -1.35
C ASP A 92 -17.57 -2.29 -0.67
N ASP A 93 -16.89 -1.20 -0.33
CA ASP A 93 -17.46 0.01 0.25
C ASP A 93 -18.11 -0.13 1.66
N HIS A 94 -17.99 -1.29 2.31
CA HIS A 94 -18.68 -1.56 3.58
C HIS A 94 -17.85 -2.28 4.64
N LEU A 95 -16.72 -2.89 4.27
CA LEU A 95 -15.84 -3.61 5.20
C LEU A 95 -14.50 -2.88 5.29
N ALA A 96 -14.13 -2.42 6.47
CA ALA A 96 -12.85 -1.79 6.72
C ALA A 96 -11.94 -2.70 7.56
N ALA A 97 -10.65 -2.75 7.22
CA ALA A 97 -9.65 -3.47 8.00
C ALA A 97 -8.43 -2.58 8.29
N PHE A 98 -7.86 -2.74 9.48
CA PHE A 98 -6.72 -1.99 9.98
C PHE A 98 -5.60 -2.93 10.35
N SER A 99 -4.37 -2.58 10.01
CA SER A 99 -3.21 -3.25 10.57
C SER A 99 -3.10 -2.92 12.05
N VAL A 100 -3.07 -3.96 12.89
CA VAL A 100 -2.86 -3.82 14.33
C VAL A 100 -1.40 -4.06 14.62
N PHE A 101 -0.78 -3.20 15.42
CA PHE A 101 0.59 -3.35 15.86
C PHE A 101 0.65 -3.50 17.38
N THR A 102 1.61 -4.28 17.86
CA THR A 102 1.95 -4.32 19.28
C THR A 102 2.60 -2.99 19.69
N PRO A 103 2.71 -2.68 21.00
CA PRO A 103 3.45 -1.51 21.47
C PRO A 103 4.94 -1.53 21.06
N SER A 104 5.52 -2.70 20.77
CA SER A 104 6.87 -2.85 20.24
C SER A 104 6.96 -2.65 18.72
N GLY A 105 5.84 -2.39 18.04
CA GLY A 105 5.76 -2.12 16.60
C GLY A 105 5.66 -3.38 15.73
N GLU A 106 5.45 -4.56 16.32
CA GLU A 106 5.30 -5.80 15.57
C GLU A 106 3.85 -5.96 15.05
N GLY A 107 3.67 -6.48 13.84
CA GLY A 107 2.34 -6.78 13.31
C GLY A 107 1.60 -7.81 14.16
N ALA A 108 0.40 -7.46 14.61
CA ALA A 108 -0.50 -8.27 15.43
C ALA A 108 -1.76 -8.71 14.67
N GLY A 109 -1.74 -8.63 13.33
CA GLY A 109 -2.84 -9.00 12.44
C GLY A 109 -3.71 -7.81 12.06
N PHE A 110 -5.02 -8.08 11.87
CA PHE A 110 -5.98 -7.08 11.43
C PHE A 110 -7.18 -6.97 12.37
N ALA A 111 -7.60 -5.73 12.64
CA ALA A 111 -8.92 -5.44 13.20
C ALA A 111 -9.87 -5.11 12.05
N VAL A 112 -11.10 -5.64 12.11
CA VAL A 112 -12.08 -5.51 11.02
C VAL A 112 -13.38 -4.94 11.56
N THR A 113 -14.03 -4.07 10.80
CA THR A 113 -15.33 -3.48 11.14
C THR A 113 -16.22 -3.31 9.92
N THR A 114 -17.53 -3.44 10.14
CA THR A 114 -18.60 -3.13 9.18
C THR A 114 -19.46 -1.94 9.65
N ASP A 115 -18.97 -1.17 10.61
CA ASP A 115 -19.65 0.04 11.07
C ASP A 115 -19.84 1.02 9.89
N PRO A 116 -21.10 1.39 9.55
CA PRO A 116 -21.38 2.19 8.37
C PRO A 116 -20.82 3.61 8.46
N VAL A 117 -20.63 4.17 9.65
CA VAL A 117 -20.04 5.50 9.87
C VAL A 117 -18.55 5.45 9.57
N ILE A 118 -17.85 4.42 10.06
CA ILE A 118 -16.42 4.22 9.80
C ILE A 118 -16.18 3.94 8.32
N ALA A 119 -16.94 3.02 7.71
CA ALA A 119 -16.82 2.71 6.29
C ALA A 119 -17.12 3.92 5.40
N ALA A 120 -18.13 4.74 5.74
CA ALA A 120 -18.41 6.00 5.04
C ALA A 120 -17.26 7.01 5.14
N HIS A 121 -16.62 7.12 6.30
CA HIS A 121 -15.47 7.99 6.48
C HIS A 121 -14.31 7.58 5.57
N PHE A 122 -13.97 6.29 5.52
CA PHE A 122 -12.89 5.79 4.66
C PHE A 122 -13.18 5.87 3.18
N ARG A 123 -14.42 5.60 2.75
CA ARG A 123 -14.84 5.88 1.37
C ARG A 123 -14.58 7.32 0.99
N ALA A 124 -15.01 8.25 1.85
CA ALA A 124 -14.83 9.67 1.58
C ALA A 124 -13.34 10.08 1.53
N VAL A 125 -12.47 9.44 2.31
CA VAL A 125 -11.01 9.66 2.22
C VAL A 125 -10.45 9.07 0.92
N ARG A 126 -10.79 7.82 0.57
CA ARG A 126 -10.40 7.19 -0.70
C ARG A 126 -10.77 8.08 -1.89
N ASP A 127 -12.00 8.58 -1.92
CA ASP A 127 -12.52 9.37 -3.05
C ASP A 127 -11.80 10.72 -3.22
N ARG A 128 -11.15 11.23 -2.17
CA ARG A 128 -10.26 12.40 -2.23
C ARG A 128 -8.84 12.02 -2.64
N VAL A 129 -8.32 10.95 -2.04
CA VAL A 129 -6.91 10.54 -2.16
C VAL A 129 -6.61 9.90 -3.51
N TRP A 130 -7.49 9.02 -4.01
CA TRP A 130 -7.30 8.31 -5.27
C TRP A 130 -7.07 9.22 -6.49
N PRO A 131 -7.93 10.22 -6.77
CA PRO A 131 -7.73 11.12 -7.90
C PRO A 131 -6.54 12.07 -7.72
N ALA A 132 -6.13 12.38 -6.49
CA ALA A 132 -4.98 13.22 -6.21
C ALA A 132 -3.62 12.49 -6.35
N ALA A 133 -3.64 11.16 -6.30
CA ALA A 133 -2.43 10.34 -6.39
C ALA A 133 -1.98 10.10 -7.84
N VAL A 134 -0.66 9.99 -8.02
CA VAL A 134 0.00 9.84 -9.32
C VAL A 134 0.22 8.36 -9.65
N PRO A 135 -0.11 7.86 -10.86
CA PRO A 135 0.22 6.50 -11.30
C PRO A 135 1.70 6.15 -11.14
N HIS A 136 2.01 4.89 -10.83
CA HIS A 136 3.38 4.46 -10.52
C HIS A 136 4.42 4.79 -11.61
N ASP A 137 4.10 4.59 -12.89
CA ASP A 137 5.00 4.86 -14.02
C ASP A 137 5.29 6.36 -14.17
N GLU A 138 4.28 7.21 -13.95
CA GLU A 138 4.42 8.66 -13.96
C GLU A 138 5.23 9.15 -12.76
N TYR A 139 4.95 8.60 -11.58
CA TYR A 139 5.65 8.95 -10.36
C TYR A 139 7.14 8.61 -10.45
N THR A 140 7.48 7.38 -10.85
CA THR A 140 8.88 6.93 -11.02
C THR A 140 9.62 7.74 -12.08
N ARG A 141 8.98 8.06 -13.21
CA ARG A 141 9.54 8.94 -14.24
C ARG A 141 9.83 10.35 -13.71
N ALA A 142 9.02 10.87 -12.80
CA ALA A 142 9.23 12.18 -12.19
C ALA A 142 10.43 12.23 -11.25
N LEU A 143 10.78 11.13 -10.58
CA LEU A 143 11.93 11.05 -9.66
C LEU A 143 13.29 11.10 -10.35
N HIS A 144 13.34 10.81 -11.65
CA HIS A 144 14.56 10.78 -12.45
C HIS A 144 14.79 12.05 -13.30
N ARG A 145 13.98 13.09 -13.08
CA ARG A 145 14.14 14.41 -13.69
C ARG A 145 14.87 15.36 -12.74
#